data_AF-A0A1G2G680-F1
#
_entry.id   AF-A0A1G2G680-F1
#
_cell.length_a   1.000
_cell.length_b   1.000
_cell.length_c   1.000
_cell.angle_alpha   90.00
_cell.angle_beta   90.00
_cell.angle_gamma   90.00
#
_symmetry.space_group_name_H-M   'P 1'
#
loop_
_entity.id
_entity.type
_entity.pdbx_description
1 polymer ?
#
loop_
_entity_poly.entity_id
_entity_poly.type
_entity_poly.pdbx_seq_one_letter_code
_entity_poly.pdbx_strand_id
1 'polypeptide(L)' 'MNSVASIQLAKREIKKLNRLIDQKIIRGESYRSESRRHKELVHRLQGLSQHSWFERTFMSFSLF' A
#
# COMPACT_ATOMS: atom_id res chain seq x y z
N MET A 1 -14.50 -8.34 -9.18
CA MET A 1 -13.49 -7.42 -9.75
C MET A 1 -12.11 -7.91 -9.31
N ASN A 2 -11.23 -8.23 -10.25
CA ASN A 2 -10.01 -9.00 -9.99
C ASN A 2 -9.07 -8.30 -8.99
N SER A 3 -8.95 -8.82 -7.76
CA SER A 3 -8.13 -8.26 -6.67
C SER A 3 -6.68 -7.97 -7.08
N VAL A 4 -6.13 -8.77 -8.01
CA VAL A 4 -4.79 -8.61 -8.57
C VAL A 4 -4.64 -7.32 -9.39
N ALA A 5 -5.65 -6.97 -10.19
CA ALA A 5 -5.64 -5.75 -11.00
C ALA A 5 -5.68 -4.50 -10.10
N SER A 6 -6.45 -4.55 -9.01
CA SER A 6 -6.55 -3.49 -8.00
C SER A 6 -5.22 -3.25 -7.28
N ILE A 7 -4.51 -4.33 -6.93
CA ILE A 7 -3.18 -4.26 -6.30
C ILE A 7 -2.16 -3.63 -7.26
N GLN A 8 -2.17 -4.02 -8.53
CA GLN A 8 -1.24 -3.48 -9.53
C GLN A 8 -1.47 -1.97 -9.75
N LEU A 9 -2.73 -1.55 -9.77
CA LEU A 9 -3.12 -0.13 -9.86
C LEU A 9 -2.65 0.66 -8.64
N ALA A 10 -2.87 0.14 -7.43
CA ALA A 10 -2.41 0.77 -6.19
C ALA A 10 -0.88 0.93 -6.15
N LYS A 11 -0.13 -0.09 -6.59
CA LYS A 11 1.35 -0.02 -6.69
C LYS A 11 1.81 1.07 -7.66
N ARG A 12 1.14 1.21 -8.82
CA ARG A 12 1.45 2.28 -9.79
C ARG A 12 1.18 3.67 -9.20
N GLU A 13 0.06 3.83 -8.49
CA GLU A 13 -0.29 5.10 -7.87
C GLU A 13 0.67 5.48 -6.73
N ILE A 14 1.10 4.51 -5.92
CA ILE A 14 2.15 4.70 -4.91
C ILE A 14 3.45 5.21 -5.56
N LYS A 15 3.88 4.59 -6.66
CA LYS A 15 5.09 5.03 -7.38
C LYS A 15 4.95 6.45 -7.93
N LYS A 16 3.75 6.84 -8.38
CA LYS A 16 3.46 8.20 -8.83
C LYS A 16 3.51 9.20 -7.68
N LEU A 17 2.91 8.87 -6.54
CA LEU A 17 2.93 9.72 -5.35
C LEU A 17 4.35 9.95 -4.83
N ASN A 18 5.21 8.92 -4.84
CA ASN A 18 6.61 9.09 -4.44
C ASN A 18 7.33 10.10 -5.34
N ARG A 19 7.17 9.99 -6.67
CA ARG A 19 7.76 10.96 -7.60
C ARG A 19 7.26 12.39 -7.36
N LEU A 20 5.98 12.56 -7.04
CA LEU A 20 5.41 13.87 -6.74
C LEU A 20 5.95 14.43 -5.42
N ILE A 21 6.07 13.59 -4.39
CA ILE A 21 6.65 13.97 -3.10
C ILE A 21 8.10 14.39 -3.30
N ASP A 22 8.91 13.62 -4.04
CA ASP A 22 10.31 13.95 -4.31
C ASP A 22 10.43 15.31 -5.02
N GLN A 23 9.60 15.55 -6.04
CA GLN A 23 9.57 16.83 -6.73
C GLN A 23 9.19 17.99 -5.79
N LYS A 24 8.20 17.78 -4.93
CA LYS A 24 7.76 18.79 -3.96
C LYS A 24 8.82 19.06 -2.88
N ILE A 25 9.53 18.03 -2.42
CA ILE A 25 10.66 18.17 -1.50
C ILE A 25 11.75 19.05 -2.13
N ILE A 26 12.14 18.76 -3.38
CA ILE A 26 13.16 19.54 -4.09
C ILE A 26 12.74 21.00 -4.24
N ARG A 27 11.44 21.25 -4.49
CA ARG A 27 10.88 22.61 -4.65
C ARG A 27 10.60 23.32 -3.31
N GLY A 28 10.73 22.64 -2.18
CA GLY A 28 10.32 23.16 -0.87
C GLY A 28 8.80 23.36 -0.73
N GLU A 29 8.00 22.66 -1.54
CA GLU A 29 6.54 22.72 -1.51
C GLU A 29 5.95 21.73 -0.50
N SER A 30 4.77 22.05 0.03
CA SER A 30 4.04 21.13 0.91
C SER A 30 3.58 19.88 0.16
N TYR A 31 4.00 18.72 0.67
CA TYR A 31 3.67 17.38 0.16
C TYR A 31 2.73 16.60 1.09
N ARG A 32 2.11 17.28 2.08
CA ARG A 32 1.29 16.65 3.13
C ARG A 32 0.12 15.84 2.56
N SER A 33 -0.54 16.35 1.53
CA SER A 33 -1.65 15.67 0.83
C SER A 33 -1.21 14.35 0.20
N GLU A 34 -0.07 14.37 -0.50
CA GLU A 34 0.49 13.22 -1.20
C GLU A 34 0.94 12.15 -0.22
N SER A 35 1.59 12.53 0.88
CA SER A 35 1.98 11.61 1.94
C SER A 35 0.79 10.94 2.60
N ARG A 36 -0.30 11.69 2.87
CA ARG A 36 -1.52 11.11 3.44
C ARG A 36 -2.11 10.06 2.51
N ARG A 37 -2.26 10.40 1.23
CA ARG A 37 -2.79 9.49 0.21
C ARG A 37 -1.90 8.26 0.01
N HIS A 38 -0.59 8.45 0.04
CA HIS A 38 0.38 7.35 -0.02
C HIS A 38 0.18 6.39 1.17
N LYS A 39 0.09 6.92 2.39
CA LYS A 39 -0.13 6.11 3.61
C LYS A 39 -1.45 5.33 3.55
N GLU A 40 -2.52 5.96 3.08
CA GLU A 40 -3.83 5.29 2.90
C GLU A 40 -3.75 4.12 1.90
N LEU A 41 -3.06 4.30 0.77
CA LEU A 41 -2.87 3.23 -0.22
C LEU A 41 -2.00 2.09 0.31
N VAL A 42 -0.93 2.40 1.04
CA VAL A 42 -0.07 1.40 1.68
C VAL A 42 -0.86 0.59 2.70
N HIS A 43 -1.65 1.24 3.55
CA HIS A 43 -2.47 0.55 4.55
C HIS A 43 -3.48 -0.40 3.89
N ARG A 44 -4.14 0.04 2.80
CA ARG A 44 -5.05 -0.82 2.03
C ARG A 44 -4.34 -2.03 1.42
N LEU A 45 -3.13 -1.84 0.88
CA LEU A 45 -2.33 -2.95 0.34
C LEU A 45 -1.86 -3.91 1.43
N GLN A 46 -1.48 -3.41 2.60
CA GLN A 46 -1.08 -4.23 3.74
C GLN A 46 -2.25 -5.08 4.24
N GLY A 47 -3.45 -4.51 4.36
CA GLY A 47 -4.65 -5.25 4.74
C GLY A 47 -4.97 -6.39 3.76
N LEU A 48 -4.81 -6.15 2.45
CA LEU A 48 -4.98 -7.20 1.42
C LEU A 48 -3.89 -8.28 1.48
N SER A 49 -2.67 -7.92 1.89
CA SER A 49 -1.55 -8.86 2.02
C SER A 49 -1.57 -9.66 3.33
N GLN A 50 -2.13 -9.10 4.40
CA GLN A 50 -2.13 -9.73 5.73
C GLN A 50 -3.11 -10.90 5.84
N HIS A 51 -4.23 -10.88 5.11
CA HIS A 51 -5.20 -11.98 5.12
C HIS A 51 -4.56 -13.34 4.73
N SER A 52 -3.62 -13.38 3.79
CA SER A 52 -2.99 -14.65 3.38
C SER A 52 -1.96 -15.20 4.38
N TRP A 53 -1.37 -14.34 5.20
CA TRP A 53 -0.36 -14.76 6.19
C TRP A 53 -1.00 -15.21 7.50
N PHE A 54 -2.05 -14.51 7.96
CA PHE A 54 -2.82 -14.91 9.14
C PHE A 54 -3.56 -16.24 8.94
N GLU A 55 -4.09 -16.54 7.75
CA GLU A 55 -4.71 -17.85 7.47
C GLU A 55 -3.69 -19.00 7.53
N ARG A 56 -2.45 -18.78 7.07
CA ARG A 56 -1.37 -19.78 7.12
C ARG A 56 -0.89 -20.07 8.54
N THR A 57 -0.82 -19.06 9.39
CA THR A 57 -0.39 -19.25 10.79
C THR A 57 -1.49 -19.89 11.64
N PHE A 58 -2.78 -19.57 11.42
CA PHE A 58 -3.88 -20.22 12.14
C PHE A 58 -4.10 -21.69 11.77
N MET A 59 -3.93 -22.08 10.49
CA MET A 59 -3.98 -23.51 10.11
C MET A 59 -2.86 -24.35 10.74
N SER A 60 -1.73 -23.74 11.07
CA SER A 60 -0.60 -24.44 11.70
C SER A 60 -0.82 -24.67 13.19
N PHE A 61 -1.69 -23.88 13.84
CA PHE A 61 -2.01 -24.02 15.27
C PHE A 61 -3.20 -24.95 15.53
N SER A 62 -4.05 -25.20 14.52
CA SER A 62 -5.17 -26.15 14.62
C SER A 62 -4.79 -27.61 14.34
N LEU A 63 -3.50 -27.89 14.10
CA LEU A 63 -2.94 -29.21 13.82
C LEU A 63 -2.09 -29.75 15.00
N PHE A 64 -2.14 -29.07 16.14
CA PHE A 64 -1.52 -29.46 17.41
C PHE A 64 -2.59 -29.43 18.52
#